data_AF-A0A2U1PWY2-F1
#
_entry.id   AF-A0A2U1PWY2-F1
#
_cell.length_a   1.000
_cell.length_b   1.000
_cell.length_c   1.000
_cell.angle_alpha   90.00
_cell.angle_beta   90.00
_cell.angle_gamma   90.00
#
_symmetry.space_group_name_H-M   'P 1'
#
loop_
_entity.id
_entity.type
_entity.pdbx_description
1 polymer ?
#
loop_
_entity_poly.entity_id
_entity_poly.type
_entity_poly.pdbx_seq_one_letter_code
_entity_poly.pdbx_strand_id
1 'polypeptide(L)'
;MFARHLKLHCHKRYASIKKLNAKIPRLKWSTRSNYQDCGVFAMLHMESYMGEAPSKWDCGLVAESKEQFDMLRRLRFNFATKLLLHEHNVHREKMLDEAKEFDKVDAAL
;
A
#
# COMPACT_ATOMS: atom_id res chain seq x y z
N MET A 1 19.36 -6.05 -0.77
CA MET A 1 18.46 -6.88 -1.60
C MET A 1 18.31 -6.35 -3.03
N PHE A 2 17.83 -5.11 -3.23
CA PHE A 2 17.61 -4.55 -4.59
C PHE A 2 18.88 -4.42 -5.46
N ALA A 3 19.98 -3.88 -4.94
CA ALA A 3 21.24 -3.79 -5.70
C ALA A 3 21.78 -5.18 -6.13
N ARG A 4 21.56 -6.22 -5.32
CA ARG A 4 21.94 -7.61 -5.67
C ARG A 4 21.10 -8.14 -6.82
N HIS A 5 19.79 -7.88 -6.81
CA HIS A 5 18.89 -8.22 -7.91
C HIS A 5 19.34 -7.56 -9.22
N LEU A 6 19.66 -6.26 -9.20
CA LEU A 6 20.19 -5.56 -10.38
C LEU A 6 21.51 -6.15 -10.90
N LYS A 7 22.38 -6.64 -10.00
CA LYS A 7 23.62 -7.33 -10.39
C LYS A 7 23.33 -8.63 -11.13
N LEU A 8 22.39 -9.44 -10.62
CA LEU A 8 22.03 -10.73 -11.20
C LEU A 8 21.46 -10.58 -12.62
N HIS A 9 20.77 -9.47 -12.90
CA HIS A 9 20.23 -9.16 -14.22
C HIS A 9 21.15 -8.26 -15.06
N CYS A 10 22.44 -8.14 -14.72
CA CYS A 10 23.41 -7.32 -15.45
C CYS A 10 22.95 -5.87 -15.71
N HIS A 11 22.14 -5.31 -14.82
CA HIS A 11 21.51 -4.02 -15.05
C HIS A 11 22.55 -2.89 -14.91
N LYS A 12 22.67 -2.05 -15.95
CA LYS A 12 23.67 -0.96 -16.05
C LYS A 12 23.75 -0.01 -14.85
N ARG A 13 22.66 0.15 -14.10
CA ARG A 13 22.60 0.99 -12.89
C ARG A 13 23.11 0.33 -11.60
N TYR A 14 23.50 -0.95 -11.63
CA TYR A 14 23.99 -1.67 -10.45
C TYR A 14 25.11 -0.91 -9.72
N ALA A 15 26.14 -0.51 -10.46
CA ALA A 15 27.32 0.13 -9.87
C ALA A 15 26.96 1.44 -9.14
N SER A 16 26.06 2.24 -9.73
CA SER A 16 25.57 3.48 -9.14
C SER A 16 24.70 3.21 -7.91
N ILE A 17 23.73 2.29 -8.00
CA ILE A 17 22.80 1.98 -6.90
C ILE A 17 23.51 1.32 -5.73
N LYS A 18 24.53 0.48 -5.97
CA LYS A 18 25.35 -0.13 -4.91
C LYS A 18 26.06 0.92 -4.05
N LYS A 19 26.43 2.06 -4.63
CA LYS A 19 27.15 3.16 -3.95
C LYS A 19 26.20 4.13 -3.24
N LEU A 20 24.88 4.01 -3.44
CA LEU A 20 23.93 4.89 -2.79
C LEU A 20 23.81 4.53 -1.31
N ASN A 21 23.98 5.54 -0.46
CA ASN A 21 23.55 5.47 0.93
C ASN A 21 22.03 5.66 0.96
N ALA A 22 21.30 4.55 1.08
CA ALA A 22 19.85 4.59 1.24
C ALA A 22 19.51 5.38 2.51
N LYS A 23 18.70 6.42 2.36
CA LYS A 23 18.16 7.19 3.48
C LYS A 23 16.68 6.87 3.58
N ILE A 24 16.22 6.55 4.79
CA ILE A 24 14.79 6.48 5.08
C ILE A 24 14.29 7.93 5.12
N PRO A 25 13.40 8.34 4.20
CA PRO A 25 12.86 9.68 4.24
C PRO A 25 12.04 9.88 5.52
N ARG A 26 12.15 11.07 6.10
CA ARG A 26 11.22 11.50 7.16
C ARG A 26 9.96 12.02 6.49
N LEU A 27 8.93 11.21 6.49
CA LEU A 27 7.63 11.52 5.89
C LEU A 27 6.71 12.05 6.99
N LYS A 28 5.88 13.06 6.69
CA LYS A 28 4.98 13.69 7.67
C LYS A 28 4.02 12.68 8.34
N TRP A 29 3.70 11.61 7.63
CA TRP A 29 2.76 10.57 8.00
C TRP A 29 3.45 9.28 8.48
N SER A 30 4.78 9.27 8.65
CA SER A 30 5.48 8.08 9.16
C SER A 30 5.02 7.73 10.58
N THR A 31 4.81 6.44 10.85
CA THR A 31 4.39 5.93 12.16
C THR A 31 5.54 5.29 12.93
N ARG A 32 5.49 5.32 14.27
CA ARG A 32 6.42 4.59 15.14
C ARG A 32 5.83 3.32 15.72
N SER A 33 4.51 3.27 15.89
CA SER A 33 3.82 2.21 16.64
C SER A 33 2.94 1.30 15.78
N ASN A 34 2.61 1.71 14.56
CA ASN A 34 1.74 0.94 13.68
C ASN A 34 2.51 -0.08 12.82
N TYR A 35 2.62 -1.31 13.31
CA TYR A 35 3.21 -2.44 12.58
C TYR A 35 2.19 -3.25 11.75
N GLN A 36 0.89 -3.07 12.00
CA GLN A 36 -0.18 -3.85 11.38
C GLN A 36 -0.52 -3.37 9.96
N ASP A 37 -0.33 -2.08 9.68
CA ASP A 37 -0.68 -1.46 8.39
C ASP A 37 0.49 -1.35 7.40
N CYS A 38 1.61 -2.04 7.63
CA CYS A 38 2.77 -1.96 6.75
C CYS A 38 2.44 -2.29 5.28
N GLY A 39 1.53 -3.26 5.04
CA GLY A 39 1.03 -3.58 3.71
C GLY A 39 0.19 -2.47 3.07
N VAL A 40 -0.62 -1.76 3.86
CA VAL A 40 -1.43 -0.62 3.39
C VAL A 40 -0.53 0.52 2.96
N PHE A 41 0.50 0.84 3.75
CA PHE A 41 1.51 1.83 3.37
C PHE A 41 2.25 1.45 2.09
N ALA A 42 2.62 0.17 1.94
CA ALA A 42 3.29 -0.31 0.73
C ALA A 42 2.39 -0.18 -0.51
N MET A 43 1.12 -0.55 -0.42
CA MET A 43 0.16 -0.42 -1.52
C MET A 43 -0.10 1.05 -1.86
N LEU A 44 -0.29 1.92 -0.86
CA LEU A 44 -0.45 3.36 -1.08
C LEU A 44 0.79 3.97 -1.73
N HIS A 45 2.00 3.54 -1.34
CA HIS A 45 3.22 3.96 -2.00
C HIS A 45 3.24 3.53 -3.47
N MET A 46 2.89 2.29 -3.79
CA MET A 46 2.84 1.81 -5.18
C MET A 46 1.78 2.54 -6.01
N GLU A 47 0.66 2.93 -5.42
CA GLU A 47 -0.44 3.61 -6.10
C GLU A 47 -0.18 5.12 -6.31
N SER A 48 0.47 5.79 -5.36
CA SER A 48 0.56 7.27 -5.34
C SER A 48 1.94 7.86 -5.58
N TYR A 49 3.03 7.09 -5.43
CA TYR A 49 4.37 7.64 -5.55
C TYR A 49 4.84 7.66 -7.00
N MET A 50 5.14 8.85 -7.53
CA MET A 50 5.55 9.05 -8.92
C MET A 50 7.01 9.52 -9.06
N GLY A 51 7.79 9.42 -7.98
CA GLY A 51 9.21 9.82 -7.98
C GLY A 51 9.45 11.22 -7.40
N GLU A 52 8.49 11.80 -6.70
CA GLU A 52 8.63 13.09 -6.05
C GLU A 52 9.71 13.07 -4.96
N ALA A 53 10.28 14.25 -4.68
CA ALA A 53 11.11 14.42 -3.52
C ALA A 53 10.31 14.11 -2.24
N PRO A 54 10.90 13.47 -1.21
CA PRO A 54 10.15 13.09 -0.01
C PRO A 54 9.43 14.24 0.71
N SER A 55 9.95 15.46 0.64
CA SER A 55 9.33 16.65 1.22
C SER A 55 8.11 17.16 0.44
N LYS A 56 7.95 16.71 -0.81
CA LYS A 56 6.85 17.09 -1.72
C LYS A 56 5.83 15.98 -1.91
N TRP A 57 6.15 14.75 -1.49
CA TRP A 57 5.23 13.63 -1.63
C TRP A 57 4.12 13.71 -0.59
N ASP A 58 2.90 13.97 -1.08
CA ASP A 58 1.69 13.94 -0.29
C ASP A 58 0.78 12.82 -0.77
N CYS A 59 0.68 11.75 0.02
CA CYS A 59 -0.24 10.65 -0.25
C CYS A 59 -1.60 10.83 0.44
N GLY A 60 -1.89 12.03 0.96
CA GLY A 60 -3.14 12.36 1.61
C GLY A 60 -3.24 11.92 3.07
N LEU A 61 -2.25 11.20 3.61
CA LEU A 61 -2.23 10.82 5.03
C LEU A 61 -1.81 11.98 5.94
N VAL A 62 -2.53 12.11 7.07
CA VAL A 62 -2.16 12.99 8.18
C VAL A 62 -1.04 12.36 9.03
N ALA A 63 -0.49 13.10 10.00
CA ALA A 63 0.51 12.58 10.95
C ALA A 63 -0.07 11.47 11.85
N GLU A 64 0.80 10.63 12.43
CA GLU A 64 0.40 9.51 13.32
C GLU A 64 -0.56 10.00 14.41
N SER A 65 -1.83 9.59 14.30
CA SER A 65 -2.94 10.02 15.13
C SER A 65 -4.10 9.03 15.01
N LYS A 66 -5.14 9.21 15.83
CA LYS A 66 -6.38 8.44 15.72
C LYS A 66 -7.05 8.63 14.35
N GLU A 67 -7.02 9.84 13.82
CA GLU A 67 -7.52 10.14 12.48
C GLU A 67 -6.75 9.37 11.41
N GLN A 68 -5.41 9.35 11.48
CA GLN A 68 -4.61 8.54 10.55
C GLN A 68 -4.97 7.05 10.64
N PHE A 69 -5.17 6.52 11.84
CA PHE A 69 -5.57 5.12 12.02
C PHE A 69 -6.91 4.82 11.33
N ASP A 70 -7.89 5.72 11.44
CA ASP A 70 -9.19 5.55 10.78
C ASP A 70 -9.07 5.70 9.25
N MET A 71 -8.18 6.58 8.76
CA MET A 71 -7.83 6.66 7.32
C MET A 71 -7.20 5.37 6.81
N LEU A 72 -6.24 4.80 7.55
CA LEU A 72 -5.59 3.53 7.21
C LEU A 72 -6.59 2.38 7.21
N ARG A 73 -7.54 2.36 8.15
CA ARG A 73 -8.64 1.39 8.16
C ARG A 73 -9.47 1.47 6.88
N ARG A 74 -9.85 2.67 6.44
CA ARG A 74 -10.59 2.88 5.17
C ARG A 74 -9.77 2.46 3.95
N LEU A 75 -8.48 2.81 3.92
CA LEU A 75 -7.57 2.37 2.85
C LEU A 75 -7.45 0.85 2.80
N ARG A 76 -7.36 0.19 3.95
CA ARG A 76 -7.33 -1.27 4.05
C ARG A 76 -8.58 -1.90 3.43
N PHE A 77 -9.76 -1.37 3.76
CA PHE A 77 -11.02 -1.80 3.12
C PHE A 77 -10.99 -1.56 1.62
N ASN A 78 -10.60 -0.36 1.17
CA ASN A 78 -10.55 -0.03 -0.26
C ASN A 78 -9.61 -0.96 -1.04
N PHE A 79 -8.41 -1.21 -0.52
CA PHE A 79 -7.46 -2.11 -1.16
C PHE A 79 -7.94 -3.56 -1.15
N ALA A 80 -8.51 -4.04 -0.04
CA ALA A 80 -9.09 -5.37 0.04
C ALA A 80 -10.22 -5.53 -0.99
N THR A 81 -11.16 -4.59 -1.06
CA THR A 81 -12.25 -4.61 -2.05
C THR A 81 -11.72 -4.59 -3.48
N LYS A 82 -10.75 -3.72 -3.80
CA LYS A 82 -10.10 -3.69 -5.12
C LYS A 82 -9.48 -5.04 -5.48
N LEU A 83 -8.77 -5.68 -4.56
CA LEU A 83 -8.13 -6.98 -4.78
C LEU A 83 -9.16 -8.11 -4.94
N LEU A 84 -10.17 -8.15 -4.06
CA LEU A 84 -11.21 -9.19 -4.07
C LEU A 84 -12.05 -9.12 -5.35
N LEU A 85 -12.36 -7.91 -5.82
CA LEU A 85 -13.21 -7.68 -7.00
C LEU A 85 -12.43 -7.53 -8.30
N HIS A 86 -11.09 -7.64 -8.27
CA HIS A 86 -10.23 -7.48 -9.44
C HIS A 86 -10.54 -8.55 -10.50
N GLU A 87 -10.50 -8.20 -11.78
CA GLU A 87 -10.78 -9.12 -12.89
C GLU A 87 -9.86 -10.35 -12.93
N HIS A 88 -8.61 -10.19 -12.49
CA HIS A 88 -7.63 -11.28 -12.37
C HIS A 88 -7.80 -12.16 -11.13
N ASN A 89 -8.67 -11.80 -10.18
CA ASN A 89 -8.93 -12.66 -9.04
C ASN A 89 -9.84 -13.82 -9.49
N VAL A 90 -9.30 -15.04 -9.50
CA VAL A 90 -10.04 -16.26 -9.84
C VAL A 90 -11.26 -16.51 -8.95
N HIS A 91 -11.32 -15.88 -7.77
CA HIS A 91 -12.44 -15.99 -6.85
C HIS A 91 -13.39 -14.79 -6.90
N ARG A 92 -13.24 -13.87 -7.86
CA ARG A 92 -14.05 -12.65 -7.97
C ARG A 92 -15.56 -12.92 -7.95
N GLU A 93 -16.04 -13.89 -8.72
CA GLU A 93 -17.47 -14.22 -8.79
C GLU A 93 -17.99 -14.70 -7.44
N LYS A 94 -17.26 -15.61 -6.78
CA LYS A 94 -17.57 -16.07 -5.42
C LYS A 94 -17.63 -14.90 -4.43
N MET A 95 -16.68 -13.97 -4.47
CA MET A 95 -16.69 -12.79 -3.58
C MET A 95 -17.89 -11.87 -3.84
N LEU A 96 -18.31 -11.71 -5.09
CA LEU A 96 -19.51 -10.95 -5.44
C LEU A 96 -20.79 -11.62 -4.92
N ASP A 97 -20.86 -12.95 -5.01
CA ASP A 97 -22.02 -13.68 -4.52
C ASP A 97 -22.09 -13.66 -2.99
N GLU A 98 -20.97 -13.85 -2.30
CA GLU A 98 -20.89 -13.68 -0.84
C GLU A 98 -21.30 -12.27 -0.39
N ALA A 99 -20.88 -11.22 -1.11
CA ALA A 99 -21.29 -9.85 -0.82
C ALA A 99 -22.81 -9.66 -0.95
N LYS A 100 -23.42 -10.20 -2.02
CA LYS A 100 -24.89 -10.13 -2.21
C LYS A 100 -25.64 -10.88 -1.11
N GLU A 101 -25.15 -12.04 -0.68
CA GLU A 101 -25.79 -12.79 0.41
C GLU A 101 -25.65 -12.04 1.74
N PHE A 102 -24.51 -11.40 2.00
CA PHE A 102 -24.32 -10.56 3.17
C PHE A 102 -25.29 -9.38 3.21
N ASP A 103 -25.48 -8.67 2.09
CA ASP A 103 -26.40 -7.54 2.01
C ASP A 103 -27.85 -7.93 2.34
N LYS A 104 -28.27 -9.15 2.01
CA LYS A 104 -29.61 -9.67 2.37
C LYS A 104 -29.76 -9.89 3.87
N VAL A 105 -28.69 -10.33 4.54
CA VAL A 105 -28.68 -10.57 5.99
C VAL A 105 -28.68 -9.24 6.74
N ASP A 106 -27.92 -8.24 6.28
CA ASP A 106 -27.88 -6.91 6.87
C ASP A 106 -29.22 -6.19 6.74
N ALA A 107 -29.91 -6.34 5.60
CA ALA A 107 -31.25 -5.78 5.40
C ALA A 107 -32.36 -6.44 6.24
N ALA A 108 -32.07 -7.57 6.91
CA ALA A 108 -33.01 -8.31 7.74
C ALA A 108 -32.88 -7.99 9.25
N LEU A 109 -31.90 -7.16 9.64
CA LEU A 109 -31.67 -6.67 11.01
C LEU A 109 -32.21 -5.24 11.18
#